data_AF-A0A8J6ZBA1-F1
#
_entry.id   AF-A0A8J6ZBA1-F1
#
_cell.length_a   1.000
_cell.length_b   1.000
_cell.length_c   1.000
_cell.angle_alpha   90.00
_cell.angle_beta   90.00
_cell.angle_gamma   90.00
#
_symmetry.space_group_name_H-M   'P 1'
#
loop_
_entity.id
_entity.type
_entity.pdbx_description
1 polymer ?
#
loop_
_entity_poly.entity_id
_entity_poly.type
_entity_poly.pdbx_seq_one_letter_code
_entity_poly.pdbx_strand_id
1 'polypeptide(L)'
;MCRAYEQFQARAIRKYGWENFTVEVLENCSVELLNEREMFWIAALNTKYPDGYNLTSGGSGFNGRKHTPESIALMSDIAKATWARRSPEERAEIARKREANRSPEERSAIVRRAWITRRANEAKKTPEERAASKKSFEELSAIAKKAAAKVDKTARNAKVIATWKSKTPEEISIIFAKRLATIQAKKKQQLIGRLVELLKKILKGEIE
;
A
#
# COMPACT_ATOMS: atom_id res chain seq x y z
N MET A 1 -2.03 -28.20 -12.76
CA MET A 1 -1.29 -29.17 -11.94
C MET A 1 -0.22 -28.46 -11.14
N CYS A 2 -0.50 -28.12 -9.87
CA CYS A 2 0.52 -27.67 -8.92
C CYS A 2 0.45 -28.60 -7.71
N ARG A 3 1.02 -29.80 -7.87
CA ARG A 3 1.22 -30.80 -6.80
C ARG A 3 2.66 -30.71 -6.28
N ALA A 4 3.16 -29.50 -6.04
CA ALA A 4 4.48 -29.29 -5.46
C ALA A 4 4.27 -28.68 -4.06
N TYR A 5 4.89 -29.29 -3.05
CA TYR A 5 4.76 -29.01 -1.61
C TYR A 5 3.69 -29.78 -0.84
N GLU A 6 3.61 -31.09 -1.08
CA GLU A 6 3.42 -31.97 0.08
C GLU A 6 4.75 -32.00 0.84
N GLN A 7 4.84 -31.22 1.91
CA GLN A 7 6.02 -31.12 2.79
C GLN A 7 6.50 -32.53 3.14
N PHE A 8 7.82 -32.77 3.06
CA PHE A 8 8.42 -34.11 3.22
C PHE A 8 8.01 -34.79 4.54
N GLN A 9 7.84 -33.99 5.59
CA GLN A 9 7.28 -34.38 6.89
C GLN A 9 5.85 -34.93 6.76
N ALA A 10 4.96 -34.23 6.07
CA ALA A 10 3.58 -34.67 5.84
C ALA A 10 3.49 -35.98 5.04
N ARG A 11 4.46 -36.22 4.13
CA ARG A 11 4.56 -37.51 3.42
C ARG A 11 5.01 -38.64 4.34
N ALA A 12 5.99 -38.38 5.22
CA ALA A 12 6.44 -39.36 6.20
C ALA A 12 5.32 -39.73 7.17
N ILE A 13 4.61 -38.74 7.71
CA ILE A 13 3.44 -38.93 8.57
C ILE A 13 2.36 -39.76 7.86
N ARG A 14 2.03 -39.45 6.60
CA ARG A 14 1.05 -40.26 5.84
C ARG A 14 1.51 -41.69 5.59
N LYS A 15 2.82 -41.92 5.43
CA LYS A 15 3.37 -43.25 5.14
C LYS A 15 3.46 -44.12 6.40
N TYR A 16 3.84 -43.53 7.53
CA TYR A 16 4.17 -44.25 8.74
C TYR A 16 3.12 -44.09 9.84
N GLY A 17 2.09 -43.25 9.66
CA GLY A 17 1.05 -43.01 10.67
C GLY A 17 1.48 -41.99 11.73
N TRP A 18 0.51 -41.25 12.29
CA TRP A 18 0.78 -40.20 13.29
C TRP A 18 1.24 -40.78 14.63
N GLU A 19 0.77 -41.99 14.95
CA GLU A 19 1.12 -42.75 16.14
C GLU A 19 2.62 -43.10 16.25
N ASN A 20 3.34 -43.06 15.12
CA ASN A 20 4.79 -43.29 15.06
C ASN A 20 5.62 -42.00 15.17
N PHE A 21 4.98 -40.85 15.45
CA PHE A 21 5.65 -39.57 15.68
C PHE A 21 5.33 -39.02 17.08
N THR A 22 6.33 -38.42 17.72
CA THR A 22 6.18 -37.68 18.97
C THR A 22 6.43 -36.20 18.73
N VAL A 23 5.69 -35.35 19.44
CA VAL A 23 5.86 -33.90 19.40
C VAL A 23 6.28 -33.44 20.78
N GLU A 24 7.42 -32.77 20.85
CA GLU A 24 7.99 -32.22 22.08
C GLU A 24 8.45 -30.77 21.87
N VAL A 25 8.43 -29.99 22.94
CA VAL A 25 8.92 -28.60 22.93
C VAL A 25 10.41 -28.62 23.24
N LEU A 26 11.25 -28.26 22.27
CA LEU A 26 12.70 -28.17 22.46
C LEU A 26 13.11 -26.93 23.28
N GLU A 27 12.41 -25.82 23.11
CA GLU A 27 12.73 -24.55 23.78
C GLU A 27 11.54 -23.58 23.76
N ASN A 28 11.38 -22.81 24.85
CA ASN A 28 10.52 -21.62 24.87
C ASN A 28 11.39 -20.37 24.66
N CYS A 29 11.15 -19.63 23.59
CA CYS A 29 11.88 -18.40 23.27
C CYS A 29 10.94 -17.28 22.78
N SER A 30 11.43 -16.05 22.73
CA SER A 30 10.65 -14.91 22.22
C SER A 30 10.53 -14.96 20.69
N VAL A 31 9.51 -14.30 20.15
CA VAL A 31 9.18 -14.33 18.71
C VAL A 31 10.35 -13.81 17.86
N GLU A 32 11.08 -12.83 18.38
CA GLU A 32 12.23 -12.20 17.71
C GLU A 32 13.38 -13.18 17.50
N LEU A 33 13.50 -14.19 18.36
CA LEU A 33 14.58 -15.18 18.34
C LEU A 33 14.20 -16.46 17.59
N LEU A 34 12.94 -16.65 17.20
CA LEU A 34 12.46 -17.90 16.58
C LEU A 34 13.31 -18.34 15.38
N ASN A 35 13.66 -17.41 14.48
CA ASN A 35 14.48 -17.71 13.31
C ASN A 35 15.88 -18.21 13.71
N GLU A 36 16.51 -17.56 14.69
CA GLU A 36 17.85 -17.92 15.15
C GLU A 36 17.85 -19.27 15.86
N ARG A 37 16.86 -19.50 16.72
CA ARG A 37 16.71 -20.76 17.47
C ARG A 37 16.32 -21.92 16.56
N GLU A 38 15.50 -21.70 15.54
CA GLU A 38 15.22 -22.70 14.50
C GLU A 38 16.53 -23.13 13.80
N MET A 39 17.33 -22.16 13.35
CA MET A 39 18.61 -22.45 12.70
C MET A 39 19.56 -23.23 13.63
N PHE A 40 19.61 -22.82 14.91
CA PHE A 40 20.41 -23.48 15.94
C PHE A 40 20.02 -24.95 16.11
N TRP A 41 18.74 -25.26 16.32
CA TRP A 41 18.29 -26.63 16.57
C TRP A 41 18.41 -27.54 15.35
N ILE A 42 18.16 -27.02 14.14
CA ILE A 42 18.39 -27.79 12.89
C ILE A 42 19.86 -28.21 12.77
N ALA A 43 20.78 -27.29 13.07
CA ALA A 43 22.21 -27.59 13.03
C ALA A 43 22.64 -28.51 14.17
N ALA A 44 22.19 -28.24 15.41
CA ALA A 44 22.57 -28.99 16.60
C ALA A 44 22.10 -30.45 16.57
N LEU A 45 20.91 -30.70 16.00
CA LEU A 45 20.32 -32.04 15.90
C LEU A 45 20.59 -32.72 14.55
N ASN A 46 21.32 -32.08 13.64
CA ASN A 46 21.58 -32.54 12.27
C ASN A 46 20.31 -33.02 11.53
N THR A 47 19.22 -32.25 11.60
CA THR A 47 17.90 -32.69 11.07
C THR A 47 17.70 -32.33 9.59
N LYS A 48 18.74 -31.81 8.93
CA LYS A 48 18.67 -31.41 7.52
C LYS A 48 18.77 -32.65 6.62
N TYR A 49 17.98 -32.70 5.56
CA TYR A 49 18.08 -33.75 4.54
C TYR A 49 19.54 -33.86 4.03
N PRO A 50 20.12 -35.07 3.92
CA PRO A 50 19.46 -36.39 3.95
C PRO A 50 19.21 -37.01 5.34
N ASP A 51 19.80 -36.46 6.39
CA ASP A 51 19.83 -37.09 7.72
C ASP A 51 18.54 -36.84 8.52
N GLY A 52 17.72 -35.87 8.10
CA GLY A 52 16.40 -35.62 8.68
C GLY A 52 15.40 -34.99 7.72
N TYR A 53 14.31 -34.45 8.27
CA TYR A 53 13.18 -33.95 7.48
C TYR A 53 13.25 -32.46 7.11
N ASN A 54 14.17 -31.66 7.68
CA ASN A 54 14.29 -30.24 7.37
C ASN A 54 14.94 -30.05 5.99
N LEU A 55 14.29 -29.28 5.10
CA LEU A 55 14.80 -29.01 3.74
C LEU A 55 15.69 -27.75 3.64
N THR A 56 15.60 -26.88 4.63
CA THR A 56 16.36 -25.63 4.69
C THR A 56 17.05 -25.55 6.05
N SER A 57 18.06 -24.69 6.15
CA SER A 57 18.73 -24.44 7.43
C SER A 57 17.90 -23.59 8.40
N GLY A 58 16.66 -23.20 8.07
CA GLY A 58 15.80 -22.33 8.89
C GLY A 58 15.98 -20.84 8.58
N GLY A 59 15.32 -19.98 9.38
CA GLY A 59 15.63 -18.56 9.45
C GLY A 59 14.84 -17.63 8.53
N SER A 60 13.59 -17.96 8.19
CA SER A 60 12.59 -17.16 7.39
C SER A 60 12.31 -17.58 5.94
N GLY A 61 12.48 -18.85 5.59
CA GLY A 61 11.94 -19.40 4.33
C GLY A 61 12.80 -19.14 3.08
N PHE A 62 12.19 -19.28 1.89
CA PHE A 62 12.81 -19.44 0.56
C PHE A 62 13.54 -18.18 0.04
N ASN A 63 14.39 -17.55 0.84
CA ASN A 63 15.07 -16.28 0.56
C ASN A 63 16.24 -16.40 -0.46
N GLY A 64 16.47 -17.60 -1.01
CA GLY A 64 17.59 -17.86 -1.93
C GLY A 64 17.22 -17.90 -3.42
N ARG A 65 15.93 -18.03 -3.77
CA ARG A 65 15.56 -18.18 -5.20
C ARG A 65 15.45 -16.82 -5.85
N LYS A 66 16.51 -16.43 -6.55
CA LYS A 66 16.44 -15.33 -7.51
C LYS A 66 15.60 -15.79 -8.70
N HIS A 67 14.59 -15.02 -9.05
CA HIS A 67 13.87 -15.25 -10.30
C HIS A 67 14.83 -15.05 -11.48
N THR A 68 14.68 -15.86 -12.52
CA THR A 68 15.42 -15.64 -13.76
C THR A 68 14.92 -14.36 -14.44
N PRO A 69 15.73 -13.69 -15.27
CA PRO A 69 15.29 -12.51 -16.02
C PRO A 69 14.00 -12.76 -16.82
N GLU A 70 13.84 -13.96 -17.39
CA GLU A 70 12.66 -14.34 -18.16
C GLU A 70 11.42 -14.46 -17.27
N SER A 71 11.56 -15.06 -16.08
CA SER A 71 10.47 -15.13 -15.10
C SER A 71 10.06 -13.74 -14.62
N ILE A 72 11.02 -12.84 -14.41
CA ILE A 72 10.76 -11.45 -14.03
C ILE A 72 10.00 -10.72 -15.14
N ALA A 73 10.46 -10.86 -16.39
CA ALA A 73 9.81 -10.26 -17.55
C ALA A 73 8.36 -10.75 -17.71
N LEU A 74 8.16 -12.08 -17.63
CA LEU A 74 6.84 -12.69 -17.69
C LEU A 74 5.90 -12.17 -16.59
N MET A 75 6.36 -12.11 -15.34
CA MET A 75 5.57 -11.56 -14.24
C MET A 75 5.20 -10.09 -14.47
N SER A 76 6.15 -9.29 -14.98
CA SER A 76 5.91 -7.89 -15.36
C SER A 76 4.82 -7.79 -16.42
N ASP A 77 4.88 -8.60 -17.46
CA ASP A 77 3.94 -8.51 -18.58
C ASP A 77 2.54 -8.98 -18.20
N ILE A 78 2.44 -10.04 -17.39
CA ILE A 78 1.18 -10.46 -16.79
C ILE A 78 0.59 -9.33 -15.93
N ALA A 79 1.40 -8.68 -15.10
CA ALA A 79 0.93 -7.57 -14.26
C ALA A 79 0.44 -6.37 -15.10
N LYS A 80 1.17 -5.99 -16.15
CA LYS A 80 0.77 -4.92 -17.08
C LYS A 80 -0.52 -5.27 -17.81
N ALA A 81 -0.62 -6.47 -18.36
CA ALA A 81 -1.82 -6.94 -19.05
C ALA A 81 -3.04 -6.95 -18.12
N THR A 82 -2.85 -7.40 -16.88
CA THR A 82 -3.90 -7.40 -15.85
C THR A 82 -4.37 -5.98 -15.53
N TRP A 83 -3.43 -5.02 -15.41
CA TRP A 83 -3.77 -3.63 -15.18
C TRP A 83 -4.47 -2.98 -16.38
N ALA A 84 -4.02 -3.29 -17.59
CA ALA A 84 -4.59 -2.78 -18.84
C ALA A 84 -6.04 -3.21 -19.04
N ARG A 85 -6.39 -4.43 -18.63
CA ARG A 85 -7.76 -4.96 -18.71
C ARG A 85 -8.77 -4.26 -17.81
N ARG A 86 -8.33 -3.50 -16.80
CA ARG A 86 -9.23 -2.79 -15.88
C ARG A 86 -9.80 -1.53 -16.48
N SER A 87 -11.08 -1.26 -16.21
CA SER A 87 -11.75 -0.02 -16.61
C SER A 87 -11.21 1.20 -15.84
N PRO A 88 -11.43 2.44 -16.33
CA PRO A 88 -11.09 3.65 -15.59
C PRO A 88 -11.72 3.70 -14.20
N GLU A 89 -12.97 3.26 -14.06
CA GLU A 89 -13.72 3.23 -12.80
C GLU A 89 -13.11 2.24 -11.80
N GLU A 90 -12.77 1.03 -12.27
CA GLU A 90 -12.11 0.03 -11.41
C GLU A 90 -10.76 0.52 -10.92
N ARG A 91 -9.97 1.15 -11.80
CA ARG A 91 -8.67 1.74 -11.42
C ARG A 91 -8.86 2.85 -10.38
N ALA A 92 -9.87 3.69 -10.54
CA ALA A 92 -10.20 4.76 -9.60
C ALA A 92 -10.63 4.20 -8.23
N GLU A 93 -11.44 3.15 -8.20
CA GLU A 93 -11.88 2.54 -6.94
C GLU A 93 -10.73 1.85 -6.20
N ILE A 94 -9.82 1.17 -6.91
CA ILE A 94 -8.60 0.60 -6.32
C ILE A 94 -7.74 1.71 -5.70
N ALA A 95 -7.56 2.84 -6.41
CA ALA A 95 -6.82 3.98 -5.89
C ALA A 95 -7.49 4.57 -4.65
N ARG A 96 -8.82 4.73 -4.67
CA ARG A 96 -9.61 5.22 -3.52
C ARG A 96 -9.46 4.32 -2.30
N LYS A 97 -9.62 3.00 -2.46
CA LYS A 97 -9.45 2.03 -1.37
C LYS A 97 -8.04 2.04 -0.80
N ARG A 98 -7.02 2.09 -1.66
CA ARG A 98 -5.60 2.20 -1.24
C ARG A 98 -5.36 3.46 -0.43
N GLU A 99 -5.94 4.59 -0.83
CA GLU A 99 -5.77 5.85 -0.12
C GLU A 99 -6.53 5.88 1.21
N ALA A 100 -7.75 5.32 1.25
CA ALA A 100 -8.56 5.23 2.45
C ALA A 100 -7.90 4.39 3.55
N ASN A 101 -7.18 3.34 3.16
CA ASN A 101 -6.50 2.43 4.10
C ASN A 101 -5.13 2.94 4.58
N ARG A 102 -4.69 4.12 4.12
CA ARG A 102 -3.35 4.65 4.43
C ARG A 102 -3.39 5.61 5.60
N SER A 103 -2.49 5.42 6.56
CA SER A 103 -2.27 6.32 7.69
C SER A 103 -1.64 7.67 7.27
N PRO A 104 -1.79 8.74 8.07
CA PRO A 104 -1.10 10.02 7.84
C PRO A 104 0.43 9.88 7.74
N GLU A 105 1.02 8.99 8.52
CA GLU A 105 2.45 8.72 8.58
C GLU A 105 2.92 8.07 7.28
N GLU A 106 2.19 7.07 6.77
CA GLU A 106 2.49 6.43 5.49
C GLU A 106 2.34 7.39 4.31
N ARG A 107 1.32 8.27 4.34
CA ARG A 107 1.16 9.34 3.32
C ARG A 107 2.38 10.25 3.31
N SER A 108 2.80 10.71 4.49
CA SER A 108 3.99 11.56 4.66
C SER A 108 5.27 10.85 4.20
N ALA A 109 5.42 9.56 4.53
CA ALA A 109 6.57 8.76 4.12
C ALA A 109 6.65 8.59 2.59
N ILE A 110 5.52 8.41 1.91
CA ILE A 110 5.48 8.31 0.44
C ILE A 110 5.92 9.61 -0.21
N VAL A 111 5.40 10.75 0.26
CA VAL A 111 5.80 12.07 -0.26
C VAL A 111 7.28 12.30 -0.04
N ARG A 112 7.79 11.99 1.15
CA ARG A 112 9.22 12.09 1.48
C ARG A 112 10.07 11.21 0.57
N ARG A 113 9.66 9.96 0.35
CA ARG A 113 10.36 9.01 -0.53
C ARG A 113 10.38 9.51 -1.97
N ALA A 114 9.25 9.99 -2.49
CA ALA A 114 9.16 10.54 -3.84
C ALA A 114 10.10 11.75 -4.03
N TRP A 115 10.20 12.62 -3.02
CA TRP A 115 11.12 13.75 -3.04
C TRP A 115 12.59 13.32 -3.05
N ILE A 116 12.98 12.36 -2.19
CA ILE A 116 14.35 11.83 -2.13
C ILE A 116 14.72 11.21 -3.48
N THR A 117 13.87 10.32 -4.01
CA THR A 117 14.10 9.66 -5.30
C THR A 117 14.24 10.68 -6.42
N ARG A 118 13.39 11.71 -6.46
CA ARG A 118 13.49 12.77 -7.46
C ARG A 118 14.84 13.48 -7.38
N ARG A 119 15.31 13.87 -6.19
CA ARG A 119 16.62 14.53 -6.05
C ARG A 119 17.77 13.62 -6.46
N ALA A 120 17.72 12.35 -6.08
CA ALA A 120 18.74 11.37 -6.48
C ALA A 120 18.79 11.19 -8.00
N ASN A 121 17.64 11.13 -8.67
CA ASN A 121 17.58 11.06 -10.13
C ASN A 121 18.08 12.34 -10.80
N GLU A 122 17.73 13.52 -10.26
CA GLU A 122 18.19 14.80 -10.80
C GLU A 122 19.71 14.97 -10.68
N ALA A 123 20.31 14.48 -9.58
CA ALA A 123 21.74 14.48 -9.37
C ALA A 123 22.48 13.64 -10.43
N LYS A 124 21.88 12.54 -10.90
CA LYS A 124 22.43 11.66 -11.94
C LYS A 124 22.35 12.22 -13.35
N LYS A 125 21.52 13.24 -13.60
CA LYS A 125 21.35 13.81 -14.93
C LYS A 125 22.58 14.57 -15.40
N THR A 126 22.88 14.46 -16.69
CA THR A 126 23.88 15.29 -17.38
C THR A 126 23.38 16.74 -17.52
N PRO A 127 24.28 17.71 -17.79
CA PRO A 127 23.87 19.09 -18.08
C PRO A 127 22.86 19.21 -19.23
N GLU A 128 23.02 18.38 -20.27
CA GLU A 128 22.12 18.32 -21.43
C GLU A 128 20.73 17.79 -21.05
N GLU A 129 20.67 16.72 -20.26
CA GLU A 129 19.41 16.16 -19.76
C GLU A 129 18.67 17.12 -18.81
N ARG A 130 19.42 17.89 -18.01
CA ARG A 130 18.86 18.97 -17.17
C ARG A 130 18.31 20.10 -18.02
N ALA A 131 19.03 20.52 -19.06
CA ALA A 131 18.57 21.56 -20.00
C ALA A 131 17.31 21.10 -20.76
N ALA A 132 17.28 19.86 -21.24
CA ALA A 132 16.11 19.27 -21.89
C ALA A 132 14.89 19.19 -20.93
N SER A 133 15.12 18.78 -19.68
CA SER A 133 14.07 18.75 -18.64
C SER A 133 13.50 20.15 -18.38
N LYS A 134 14.36 21.17 -18.30
CA LYS A 134 13.96 22.56 -18.10
C LYS A 134 13.14 23.09 -19.27
N LYS A 135 13.59 22.84 -20.51
CA LYS A 135 12.87 23.23 -21.73
C LYS A 135 11.49 22.58 -21.80
N SER A 136 11.40 21.28 -21.53
CA SER A 136 10.12 20.56 -21.49
C SER A 136 9.16 21.12 -20.42
N PHE A 137 9.68 21.49 -19.25
CA PHE A 137 8.88 22.14 -18.21
C PHE A 137 8.35 23.52 -18.64
N GLU A 138 9.18 24.34 -19.29
CA GLU A 138 8.78 25.65 -19.81
C GLU A 138 7.70 25.54 -20.89
N GLU A 139 7.85 24.57 -21.80
CA GLU A 139 6.85 24.27 -22.83
C GLU A 139 5.52 23.82 -22.22
N LEU A 140 5.55 22.87 -21.29
CA LEU A 140 4.35 22.42 -20.56
C LEU A 140 3.71 23.54 -19.75
N SER A 141 4.51 24.40 -19.12
CA SER A 141 4.03 25.58 -18.39
C SER A 141 3.33 26.58 -19.32
N ALA A 142 3.90 26.82 -20.51
CA ALA A 142 3.30 27.68 -21.51
C ALA A 142 1.96 27.12 -22.04
N ILE A 143 1.90 25.82 -22.29
CA ILE A 143 0.66 25.12 -22.68
C ILE A 143 -0.40 25.26 -21.57
N ALA A 144 -0.02 25.00 -20.31
CA ALA A 144 -0.93 25.12 -19.17
C ALA A 144 -1.44 26.56 -18.98
N LYS A 145 -0.58 27.57 -19.15
CA LYS A 145 -0.98 28.99 -19.12
C LYS A 145 -1.95 29.34 -20.24
N LYS A 146 -1.70 28.86 -21.46
CA LYS A 146 -2.63 29.04 -22.60
C LYS A 146 -3.97 28.35 -22.37
N ALA A 147 -3.97 27.12 -21.84
CA ALA A 147 -5.20 26.42 -21.48
C ALA A 147 -5.97 27.15 -20.37
N ALA A 148 -5.27 27.64 -19.34
CA ALA A 148 -5.87 28.41 -18.26
C ALA A 148 -6.43 29.76 -18.73
N ALA A 149 -5.83 30.40 -19.74
CA ALA A 149 -6.34 31.61 -20.36
C ALA A 149 -7.59 31.35 -21.22
N LYS A 150 -7.71 30.16 -21.82
CA LYS A 150 -8.92 29.72 -22.54
C LYS A 150 -10.07 29.32 -21.61
N VAL A 151 -9.78 28.95 -20.37
CA VAL A 151 -10.81 28.78 -19.33
C VAL A 151 -11.22 30.18 -18.87
N ASP A 152 -12.30 30.70 -19.44
CA ASP A 152 -12.89 31.98 -19.04
C ASP A 152 -13.41 31.90 -17.59
N LYS A 153 -12.52 32.24 -16.65
CA LYS A 153 -12.84 32.32 -15.21
C LYS A 153 -13.90 33.37 -14.94
N THR A 154 -13.96 34.43 -15.74
CA THR A 154 -14.96 35.49 -15.67
C THR A 154 -16.36 34.96 -16.04
N ALA A 155 -16.52 34.17 -17.11
CA ALA A 155 -17.80 33.53 -17.45
C ALA A 155 -18.25 32.48 -16.42
N ARG A 156 -17.32 31.66 -15.90
CA ARG A 156 -17.67 30.68 -14.86
C ARG A 156 -18.12 31.36 -13.56
N ASN A 157 -17.44 32.42 -13.14
CA ASN A 157 -17.83 33.21 -11.98
C ASN A 157 -19.12 33.99 -12.23
N ALA A 158 -19.32 34.55 -13.43
CA ALA A 158 -20.56 35.25 -13.79
C ALA A 158 -21.77 34.31 -13.76
N LYS A 159 -21.65 33.07 -14.25
CA LYS A 159 -22.72 32.07 -14.17
C LYS A 159 -23.05 31.67 -12.73
N VAL A 160 -22.03 31.48 -11.90
CA VAL A 160 -22.21 31.24 -10.47
C VAL A 160 -22.90 32.43 -9.79
N ILE A 161 -22.42 33.66 -10.04
CA ILE A 161 -23.01 34.89 -9.48
C ILE A 161 -24.46 35.08 -9.94
N ALA A 162 -24.77 34.88 -11.22
CA ALA A 162 -26.13 34.95 -11.75
C ALA A 162 -27.06 33.92 -11.09
N THR A 163 -26.56 32.71 -10.85
CA THR A 163 -27.30 31.64 -10.15
C THR A 163 -27.56 31.99 -8.68
N TRP A 164 -26.70 32.77 -8.03
CA TRP A 164 -26.94 33.26 -6.66
C TRP A 164 -27.87 34.49 -6.63
N LYS A 165 -27.76 35.37 -7.63
CA LYS A 165 -28.63 36.56 -7.75
C LYS A 165 -30.08 36.21 -8.10
N SER A 166 -30.32 35.08 -8.75
CA SER A 166 -31.66 34.61 -9.09
C SER A 166 -32.39 33.90 -7.94
N LYS A 167 -31.81 33.85 -6.74
CA LYS A 167 -32.38 33.14 -5.58
C LYS A 167 -32.98 34.10 -4.58
N THR A 168 -34.09 33.70 -3.97
CA THR A 168 -34.69 34.49 -2.89
C THR A 168 -33.88 34.32 -1.58
N PRO A 169 -34.01 35.26 -0.62
CA PRO A 169 -33.38 35.13 0.69
C PRO A 169 -33.71 33.82 1.41
N GLU A 170 -34.94 33.31 1.24
CA GLU A 170 -35.40 32.05 1.82
C GLU A 170 -34.68 30.85 1.21
N GLU A 171 -34.55 30.81 -0.12
CA GLU A 171 -33.81 29.76 -0.82
C GLU A 171 -32.33 29.76 -0.43
N ILE A 172 -31.74 30.95 -0.31
CA ILE A 172 -30.36 31.14 0.15
C ILE A 172 -30.22 30.61 1.59
N SER A 173 -31.13 30.97 2.49
CA SER A 173 -31.15 30.50 3.88
C SER A 173 -31.23 28.97 3.98
N ILE A 174 -32.09 28.33 3.17
CA ILE A 174 -32.20 26.87 3.10
C ILE A 174 -30.89 26.23 2.65
N ILE A 175 -30.22 26.79 1.63
CA ILE A 175 -28.93 26.29 1.14
C ILE A 175 -27.86 26.40 2.23
N PHE A 176 -27.80 27.52 2.95
CA PHE A 176 -26.87 27.70 4.06
C PHE A 176 -27.16 26.76 5.22
N ALA A 177 -28.41 26.59 5.61
CA ALA A 177 -28.82 25.67 6.67
C ALA A 177 -28.44 24.21 6.35
N LYS A 178 -28.71 23.75 5.11
CA LYS A 178 -28.28 22.41 4.65
C LYS A 178 -26.77 22.25 4.70
N ARG A 179 -26.02 23.29 4.33
CA ARG A 179 -24.55 23.25 4.33
C ARG A 179 -23.98 23.24 5.74
N LEU A 180 -24.55 24.04 6.65
CA LEU A 180 -24.23 24.04 8.08
C LEU A 180 -24.50 22.67 8.72
N ALA A 181 -25.68 22.09 8.48
CA ALA A 181 -26.02 20.75 8.96
C ALA A 181 -25.03 19.69 8.45
N THR A 182 -24.64 19.76 7.17
CA THR A 182 -23.63 18.85 6.60
C THR A 182 -22.25 19.01 7.26
N ILE A 183 -21.83 20.25 7.55
CA ILE A 183 -20.56 20.53 8.23
C ILE A 183 -20.60 20.00 9.67
N GLN A 184 -21.69 20.24 10.39
CA GLN A 184 -21.89 19.77 11.76
C GLN A 184 -21.91 18.24 11.82
N ALA A 185 -22.61 17.58 10.90
CA ALA A 185 -22.63 16.11 10.79
C ALA A 185 -21.23 15.55 10.57
N LYS A 186 -20.43 16.15 9.68
CA LYS A 186 -19.03 15.74 9.45
C LYS A 186 -18.16 15.92 10.69
N LYS A 187 -18.28 17.05 11.40
CA LYS A 187 -17.55 17.27 12.66
C LYS A 187 -17.94 16.25 13.73
N LYS A 188 -19.24 15.96 13.88
CA LYS A 188 -19.75 14.95 14.81
C LYS A 188 -19.22 13.55 14.47
N GLN A 189 -19.23 13.17 13.20
CA GLN A 189 -18.71 11.88 12.75
C GLN A 189 -17.19 11.75 12.99
N GLN A 190 -16.44 12.84 12.80
CA GLN A 190 -15.01 12.87 13.11
C GLN A 190 -14.75 12.74 14.62
N LEU A 191 -15.55 13.37 15.47
CA LEU A 191 -15.45 13.25 16.92
C LEU A 191 -15.78 11.83 17.39
N ILE A 192 -16.85 11.22 16.86
CA ILE A 192 -17.22 9.82 17.13
C ILE A 192 -16.08 8.89 16.72
N GLY A 193 -15.49 9.10 15.54
CA GLY A 193 -14.34 8.29 15.09
C GLY A 193 -13.15 8.39 16.05
N ARG A 194 -12.84 9.60 16.57
CA ARG A 194 -11.79 9.79 17.57
C ARG A 194 -12.11 9.11 18.89
N LEU A 195 -13.36 9.18 19.36
CA LEU A 195 -13.79 8.51 20.59
C LEU A 195 -13.75 6.98 20.45
N VAL A 196 -14.15 6.43 19.30
CA VAL A 196 -14.07 4.99 19.02
C VAL A 196 -12.61 4.53 19.01
N GLU A 197 -11.70 5.29 18.40
CA GLU A 197 -10.27 4.98 18.45
C GLU A 197 -9.70 5.08 19.86
N LEU A 198 -10.09 6.09 20.64
CA LEU A 198 -9.69 6.21 22.05
C LEU A 198 -10.15 5.00 22.87
N LEU A 199 -11.42 4.61 22.73
CA LEU A 199 -12.00 3.44 23.41
C LEU A 199 -11.30 2.13 23.02
N LYS A 200 -10.95 1.95 21.75
CA LYS A 200 -10.16 0.79 21.31
C LYS A 200 -8.79 0.74 21.97
N LYS A 201 -8.14 1.89 22.17
CA LYS A 201 -6.84 1.96 22.84
C LYS A 201 -6.95 1.67 24.34
N ILE A 202 -7.99 2.19 25.01
CA ILE A 202 -8.30 1.87 26.42
C ILE A 202 -8.57 0.36 26.58
N LEU A 203 -9.39 -0.24 25.72
CA LEU A 203 -9.71 -1.68 25.76
C LEU A 203 -8.49 -2.59 25.49
N LYS A 204 -7.47 -2.07 24.81
CA LYS A 204 -6.20 -2.77 24.58
C LYS A 204 -5.16 -2.52 25.69
N GLY A 205 -5.49 -1.73 26.71
CA GLY A 205 -4.56 -1.34 27.78
C GLY A 205 -3.43 -0.43 27.32
N GLU A 206 -3.57 0.22 26.15
CA GLU A 206 -2.55 1.11 25.59
C GLU A 206 -2.58 2.51 26.24
N ILE A 207 -3.67 2.84 26.94
CA ILE A 207 -3.89 4.11 27.64
C ILE A 207 -4.82 3.82 28.83
N GLU A 208 -4.54 4.41 30.00
CA GLU A 208 -5.40 4.38 31.20
C GLU A 208 -6.59 5.36 31.10
#